data_AF-A0A8J5QKH6-F1
#
_entry.id   AF-A0A8J5QKH6-F1
#
_cell.length_a   1.000
_cell.length_b   1.000
_cell.length_c   1.000
_cell.angle_alpha   90.00
_cell.angle_beta   90.00
_cell.angle_gamma   90.00
#
_symmetry.space_group_name_H-M   'P 1'
#
loop_
_entity.id
_entity.type
_entity.pdbx_description
1 polymer ?
#
loop_
_entity_poly.entity_id
_entity_poly.type
_entity_poly.pdbx_seq_one_letter_code
_entity_poly.pdbx_strand_id
1 'polypeptide(L)'
;MKYIQTDQILDIPEGVTVSINARSIKVTGPRGELSKDLKHIDVTFAKISNRAIKITVHNGDRKHVAALRTVKSLIANLITGVTKGYQYKMRFVYAHFPINVNVIQKDGENFVEIRNFLGEKRVRQVKITDGVTMEISTAQKDELIVSGNSLEDVSQNAADIQQICRVRNKDIRKFLDGIYVSERGTIVQDL
;
A
#
# COMPACT_ATOMS: atom_id res chain seq x y z
N MET A 1 -12.07 28.03 -16.31
CA MET A 1 -11.06 28.08 -17.38
C MET A 1 -10.71 26.65 -17.75
N LYS A 2 -10.89 26.27 -19.02
CA LYS A 2 -10.52 24.95 -19.52
C LYS A 2 -9.08 24.98 -20.01
N TYR A 3 -8.28 24.01 -19.62
CA TYR A 3 -6.91 23.88 -20.10
C TYR A 3 -6.94 23.13 -21.43
N ILE A 4 -6.38 23.73 -22.49
CA ILE A 4 -6.38 23.14 -23.84
C ILE A 4 -5.68 21.78 -23.82
N GLN A 5 -4.52 21.71 -23.17
CA GLN A 5 -3.76 20.49 -22.97
C GLN A 5 -2.96 20.60 -21.68
N THR A 6 -2.85 19.48 -20.96
CA THR A 6 -1.91 19.34 -19.85
C THR A 6 -1.28 17.96 -19.94
N ASP A 7 0.05 17.93 -19.79
CA ASP A 7 0.85 16.72 -19.90
C ASP A 7 1.58 16.43 -18.57
N GLN A 8 1.84 15.15 -18.31
CA GLN A 8 2.87 14.70 -17.38
C GLN A 8 3.71 13.62 -18.02
N ILE A 9 5.00 13.62 -17.68
CA ILE A 9 5.96 12.60 -18.12
C ILE A 9 6.25 11.68 -16.94
N LEU A 10 6.25 10.37 -17.19
CA LEU A 10 6.63 9.32 -16.27
C LEU A 10 7.84 8.57 -16.81
N ASP A 11 8.92 8.56 -16.05
CA ASP A 11 10.13 7.83 -16.37
C ASP A 11 10.02 6.37 -15.94
N ILE A 12 10.50 5.46 -16.79
CA ILE A 12 10.52 4.02 -16.56
C ILE A 12 11.97 3.61 -16.28
N PRO A 13 12.27 3.03 -15.11
CA PRO A 13 13.60 2.53 -14.78
C PRO A 13 13.95 1.28 -15.58
N GLU A 14 15.22 0.93 -15.61
CA GLU A 14 15.69 -0.28 -16.30
C GLU A 14 15.14 -1.55 -15.65
N GLY A 15 14.90 -2.59 -16.47
CA GLY A 15 14.35 -3.86 -15.99
C GLY A 15 12.84 -3.83 -15.70
N VAL A 16 12.15 -2.73 -15.99
CA VAL A 16 10.68 -2.62 -15.88
C VAL A 16 10.05 -2.47 -17.25
N THR A 17 9.00 -3.24 -17.51
CA THR A 17 8.18 -3.11 -18.72
C THR A 17 6.77 -2.68 -18.34
N VAL A 18 6.28 -1.63 -19.01
CA VAL A 18 4.92 -1.11 -18.83
C VAL A 18 4.15 -1.34 -20.11
N SER A 19 3.06 -2.10 -20.00
CA SER A 19 2.12 -2.36 -21.08
C SER A 19 0.80 -1.65 -20.79
N ILE A 20 0.26 -0.99 -21.80
CA ILE A 20 -0.97 -0.19 -21.67
C ILE A 20 -1.93 -0.63 -22.78
N ASN A 21 -3.03 -1.27 -22.37
CA ASN A 21 -4.11 -1.67 -23.26
C ASN A 21 -5.33 -0.80 -22.95
N ALA A 22 -5.60 0.17 -23.82
CA ALA A 22 -6.52 1.27 -23.58
C ALA A 22 -6.16 2.06 -22.30
N ARG A 23 -6.78 1.74 -21.18
CA ARG A 23 -6.54 2.33 -19.84
C ARG A 23 -6.30 1.29 -18.76
N SER A 24 -6.12 0.03 -19.15
CA SER A 24 -5.61 -1.02 -18.28
C SER A 24 -4.09 -1.05 -18.37
N ILE A 25 -3.43 -0.85 -17.24
CA ILE A 25 -1.98 -0.79 -17.13
C ILE A 25 -1.49 -2.06 -16.47
N LYS A 26 -0.51 -2.72 -17.09
CA LYS A 26 0.20 -3.85 -16.52
C LYS A 26 1.70 -3.53 -16.48
N VAL A 27 2.27 -3.61 -15.29
CA VAL A 27 3.68 -3.32 -15.00
C VAL A 27 4.35 -4.62 -14.57
N THR A 28 5.41 -5.00 -15.27
CA THR A 28 6.21 -6.19 -14.97
C THR A 28 7.63 -5.76 -14.63
N GLY A 29 8.16 -6.29 -13.53
CA GLY A 29 9.51 -6.01 -13.04
C GLY A 29 10.12 -7.22 -12.34
N PRO A 30 11.30 -7.05 -11.70
CA PRO A 30 12.06 -8.16 -11.12
C PRO A 30 11.33 -8.86 -9.96
N ARG A 31 10.50 -8.15 -9.19
CA ARG A 31 9.76 -8.72 -8.05
C ARG A 31 8.41 -9.34 -8.43
N GLY A 32 8.01 -9.24 -9.71
CA GLY A 32 6.73 -9.77 -10.20
C GLY A 32 5.98 -8.78 -11.09
N GLU A 33 4.66 -8.97 -11.18
CA GLU A 33 3.78 -8.14 -11.99
C GLU A 33 2.64 -7.54 -11.17
N LEU A 34 2.23 -6.32 -11.54
CA LEU A 34 1.07 -5.65 -10.99
C LEU A 34 0.21 -5.11 -12.13
N SER A 35 -1.10 -5.04 -11.90
CA SER A 35 -2.04 -4.48 -12.85
C SER A 35 -2.98 -3.49 -12.17
N LYS A 36 -3.41 -2.47 -12.92
CA LYS A 36 -4.37 -1.46 -12.46
C LYS A 36 -5.28 -1.02 -13.61
N ASP A 37 -6.58 -1.05 -13.37
CA ASP A 37 -7.58 -0.54 -14.31
C ASP A 37 -7.89 0.94 -14.02
N LEU A 38 -7.63 1.82 -15.00
CA LEU A 38 -7.90 3.26 -14.93
C LEU A 38 -8.97 3.70 -15.93
N LYS A 39 -9.85 2.79 -16.41
CA LYS A 39 -10.95 3.13 -17.35
C LYS A 39 -11.90 4.21 -16.84
N HIS A 40 -11.98 4.43 -15.53
CA HIS A 40 -12.82 5.48 -14.93
C HIS A 40 -12.26 6.90 -15.12
N ILE A 41 -11.01 7.04 -15.59
CA ILE A 41 -10.37 8.34 -15.81
C ILE A 41 -10.10 8.52 -17.30
N ASP A 42 -10.58 9.61 -17.88
CA ASP A 42 -10.35 9.95 -19.28
C ASP A 42 -8.96 10.58 -19.48
N VAL A 43 -7.95 9.74 -19.65
CA VAL A 43 -6.57 10.13 -19.96
C VAL A 43 -6.06 9.37 -21.17
N THR A 44 -5.16 10.01 -21.92
CA THR A 44 -4.47 9.39 -23.05
C THR A 44 -3.02 9.10 -22.66
N PHE A 45 -2.56 7.90 -22.96
CA PHE A 45 -1.18 7.48 -22.77
C PHE A 45 -0.47 7.46 -24.12
N ALA A 46 0.72 8.05 -24.20
CA ALA A 46 1.58 7.97 -25.36
C ALA A 46 2.98 7.54 -24.93
N LYS A 47 3.51 6.48 -25.54
CA LYS A 47 4.88 6.04 -25.30
C LYS A 47 5.82 6.95 -26.10
N ILE A 48 6.57 7.81 -25.40
CA ILE A 48 7.56 8.69 -26.04
C ILE A 48 8.79 7.87 -26.42
N SER A 49 9.24 7.02 -25.51
CA SER A 49 10.38 6.12 -25.69
C SER A 49 10.21 4.86 -24.84
N ASN A 50 11.15 3.93 -24.90
CA ASN A 50 11.16 2.79 -23.98
C ASN A 50 11.37 3.17 -22.51
N ARG A 51 11.83 4.39 -22.24
CA ARG A 51 12.12 4.89 -20.89
C ARG A 51 11.14 5.97 -20.41
N ALA A 52 10.19 6.40 -21.23
CA ALA A 52 9.26 7.48 -20.85
C ALA A 52 7.86 7.32 -21.45
N ILE A 53 6.85 7.51 -20.59
CA ILE A 53 5.44 7.57 -20.96
C ILE A 53 4.92 8.98 -20.73
N LYS A 54 4.23 9.54 -21.71
CA LYS A 54 3.43 10.76 -21.58
C LYS A 54 2.00 10.41 -21.21
N ILE A 55 1.46 11.14 -20.25
CA ILE A 55 0.06 11.10 -19.82
C ILE A 55 -0.54 12.46 -20.14
N THR A 56 -1.59 12.50 -20.94
CA THR A 56 -2.18 13.74 -21.43
C THR A 56 -3.68 13.81 -21.13
N VAL A 57 -4.13 15.02 -20.76
CA VAL A 57 -5.54 15.41 -20.72
C VAL A 57 -5.74 16.57 -21.69
N HIS A 58 -6.73 16.44 -22.58
CA HIS A 58 -7.14 17.48 -23.51
C HIS A 58 -8.43 18.16 -23.04
N ASN A 59 -8.50 19.48 -23.17
CA ASN A 59 -9.67 20.30 -22.85
C ASN A 59 -10.25 20.04 -21.42
N GLY A 60 -9.35 19.81 -20.46
CA GLY A 60 -9.70 19.40 -19.11
C GLY A 60 -10.11 20.57 -18.21
N ASP A 61 -11.15 20.36 -17.41
CA ASP A 61 -11.46 21.24 -16.27
C ASP A 61 -10.45 21.04 -15.12
N ARG A 62 -10.43 21.95 -14.15
CA ARG A 62 -9.50 21.91 -13.00
C ARG A 62 -9.47 20.54 -12.28
N LYS A 63 -10.62 19.89 -12.09
CA LYS A 63 -10.71 18.57 -11.43
C LYS A 63 -10.11 17.45 -12.30
N HIS A 64 -10.32 17.54 -13.61
CA HIS A 64 -9.80 16.55 -14.56
C HIS A 64 -8.28 16.63 -14.66
N VAL A 65 -7.74 17.85 -14.74
CA VAL A 65 -6.29 18.09 -14.71
C VAL A 65 -5.66 17.62 -13.39
N ALA A 66 -6.36 17.77 -12.26
CA ALA A 66 -5.88 17.27 -10.97
C ALA A 66 -5.70 15.74 -10.94
N ALA A 67 -6.59 15.00 -11.62
CA ALA A 67 -6.50 13.54 -11.70
C ALA A 67 -5.26 13.07 -12.48
N LEU A 68 -4.75 13.88 -13.41
CA LEU A 68 -3.59 13.53 -14.24
C LEU A 68 -2.35 13.22 -13.38
N ARG A 69 -2.05 14.07 -12.39
CA ARG A 69 -0.91 13.84 -11.48
C ARG A 69 -1.14 12.60 -10.60
N THR A 70 -2.37 12.33 -10.20
CA THR A 70 -2.72 11.13 -9.45
C THR A 70 -2.45 9.87 -10.27
N VAL A 71 -2.83 9.85 -11.55
CA VAL A 71 -2.53 8.73 -12.47
C VAL A 71 -1.03 8.50 -12.57
N LYS A 72 -0.23 9.57 -12.74
CA LYS A 72 1.23 9.46 -12.73
C LYS A 72 1.75 8.80 -11.45
N SER A 73 1.28 9.25 -10.29
CA SER A 73 1.70 8.70 -8.99
C SER A 73 1.29 7.24 -8.81
N LEU A 74 0.09 6.86 -9.27
CA LEU A 74 -0.37 5.47 -9.20
C LEU A 74 0.57 4.56 -9.99
N ILE A 75 0.91 4.92 -11.23
CA ILE A 75 1.82 4.10 -12.06
C ILE A 75 3.23 4.09 -11.48
N ALA A 76 3.73 5.23 -10.98
CA ALA A 76 5.02 5.30 -10.31
C ALA A 76 5.09 4.38 -9.07
N ASN A 77 4.00 4.27 -8.31
CA ASN A 77 3.92 3.36 -7.18
C ASN A 77 3.94 1.89 -7.63
N LEU A 78 3.26 1.54 -8.73
CA LEU A 78 3.34 0.19 -9.29
C LEU A 78 4.77 -0.16 -9.70
N ILE A 79 5.47 0.76 -10.38
CA ILE A 79 6.87 0.61 -10.78
C ILE A 79 7.77 0.41 -9.56
N THR A 80 7.61 1.25 -8.52
CA THR A 80 8.37 1.13 -7.27
C THR A 80 8.07 -0.19 -6.56
N GLY A 81 6.82 -0.64 -6.59
CA GLY A 81 6.36 -1.89 -6.03
C GLY A 81 7.01 -3.13 -6.66
N VAL A 82 7.07 -3.19 -7.99
CA VAL A 82 7.69 -4.33 -8.71
C VAL A 82 9.22 -4.30 -8.72
N THR A 83 9.84 -3.18 -8.33
CA THR A 83 11.31 -3.02 -8.27
C THR A 83 11.84 -3.14 -6.86
N LYS A 84 11.39 -2.27 -5.95
CA LYS A 84 11.85 -2.20 -4.56
C LYS A 84 10.94 -2.94 -3.59
N GLY A 85 9.63 -2.95 -3.88
CA GLY A 85 8.61 -3.44 -2.96
C GLY A 85 8.40 -2.49 -1.77
N TYR A 86 7.27 -2.63 -1.09
CA TYR A 86 6.88 -1.79 0.05
C TYR A 86 6.96 -2.56 1.36
N GLN A 87 7.38 -1.85 2.41
CA GLN A 87 7.46 -2.37 3.77
C GLN A 87 6.90 -1.36 4.76
N TYR A 88 5.95 -1.80 5.57
CA TYR A 88 5.35 -1.03 6.65
C TYR A 88 5.73 -1.71 7.96
N LYS A 89 6.33 -0.95 8.87
CA LYS A 89 6.61 -1.41 10.23
C LYS A 89 5.51 -0.91 11.14
N MET A 90 4.98 -1.78 11.98
CA MET A 90 3.96 -1.48 12.96
C MET A 90 4.46 -1.83 14.35
N ARG A 91 4.15 -0.97 15.34
CA ARG A 91 4.57 -1.12 16.73
C ARG A 91 3.37 -1.39 17.61
N PHE A 92 3.52 -2.31 18.55
CA PHE A 92 2.49 -2.56 19.56
C PHE A 92 2.73 -1.61 20.73
N VAL A 93 1.66 -0.93 21.15
CA VAL A 93 1.65 -0.02 22.28
C VAL A 93 0.65 -0.56 23.29
N TYR A 94 1.10 -0.76 24.52
CA TYR A 94 0.25 -1.20 25.61
C TYR A 94 0.80 -0.71 26.95
N ALA A 95 -0.08 -0.37 27.89
CA ALA A 95 0.33 0.04 29.23
C ALA A 95 0.47 -1.14 30.20
N HIS A 96 -0.56 -1.99 30.28
CA HIS A 96 -0.62 -3.07 31.29
C HIS A 96 -0.83 -4.46 30.68
N PHE A 97 -1.68 -4.59 29.66
CA PHE A 97 -2.00 -5.87 29.04
C PHE A 97 -1.15 -6.10 27.78
N PRO A 98 -0.22 -7.07 27.76
CA PRO A 98 0.56 -7.36 26.57
C PRO A 98 -0.33 -7.82 25.42
N ILE A 99 -0.09 -7.26 24.24
CA ILE A 99 -0.81 -7.62 23.01
C ILE A 99 -0.07 -8.78 22.36
N ASN A 100 -0.76 -9.90 22.19
CA ASN A 100 -0.20 -11.07 21.51
C ASN A 100 -0.72 -11.09 20.08
N VAL A 101 0.18 -10.95 19.11
CA VAL A 101 -0.13 -11.00 17.68
C VAL A 101 0.45 -12.27 17.09
N ASN A 102 -0.38 -13.06 16.41
CA ASN A 102 0.03 -14.29 15.74
C ASN A 102 -0.45 -14.26 14.29
N VAL A 103 0.37 -14.81 13.38
CA VAL A 103 -0.05 -15.10 12.01
C VAL A 103 -0.51 -16.56 11.98
N ILE A 104 -1.76 -16.78 11.56
CA ILE A 104 -2.36 -18.11 11.47
C ILE A 104 -2.96 -18.33 10.09
N GLN A 105 -3.00 -19.59 9.69
CA GLN A 105 -3.68 -20.02 8.48
C GLN A 105 -4.98 -20.73 8.87
N LYS A 106 -6.10 -20.25 8.33
CA LYS A 106 -7.43 -20.87 8.49
C LYS A 106 -8.02 -21.09 7.10
N ASP A 107 -8.48 -22.31 6.83
CA ASP A 107 -9.21 -22.65 5.60
C ASP A 107 -8.47 -22.27 4.31
N GLY A 108 -7.12 -22.33 4.34
CA GLY A 108 -6.27 -21.96 3.21
C GLY A 108 -5.95 -20.45 3.10
N GLU A 109 -6.60 -19.59 3.89
CA GLU A 109 -6.37 -18.15 3.93
C GLU A 109 -5.52 -17.75 5.15
N ASN A 110 -4.72 -16.69 4.99
CA ASN A 110 -3.85 -16.17 6.04
C ASN A 110 -4.57 -15.06 6.83
N PHE A 111 -4.49 -15.14 8.16
CA PHE A 111 -5.07 -14.15 9.08
C PHE A 111 -4.03 -13.70 10.11
N VAL A 112 -4.15 -12.45 10.54
CA VAL A 112 -3.52 -11.95 11.76
C VAL A 112 -4.50 -12.02 12.90
N GLU A 113 -4.17 -12.80 13.93
CA GLU A 113 -4.88 -12.83 15.19
C GLU A 113 -4.24 -11.90 16.22
N ILE A 114 -5.07 -11.06 16.84
CA ILE A 114 -4.69 -10.17 17.92
C ILE A 114 -5.46 -10.60 19.16
N ARG A 115 -4.72 -10.96 20.22
CA ARG A 115 -5.24 -11.47 21.48
C ARG A 115 -4.84 -10.58 22.64
N ASN A 116 -5.65 -10.61 23.70
CA ASN A 116 -5.40 -9.90 24.96
C ASN A 116 -5.29 -8.37 24.84
N PHE A 117 -5.81 -7.79 23.77
CA PHE A 117 -5.88 -6.34 23.62
C PHE A 117 -6.74 -5.74 24.74
N LEU A 118 -6.15 -4.86 25.55
CA LEU A 118 -6.79 -4.27 26.74
C LEU A 118 -7.37 -5.31 27.74
N GLY A 119 -6.86 -6.54 27.74
CA GLY A 119 -7.39 -7.64 28.57
C GLY A 119 -8.69 -8.27 28.05
N GLU A 120 -9.08 -8.00 26.79
CA GLU A 120 -10.28 -8.57 26.19
C GLU A 120 -10.13 -10.09 25.95
N LYS A 121 -11.22 -10.83 26.22
CA LYS A 121 -11.35 -12.25 25.86
C LYS A 121 -11.62 -12.48 24.37
N ARG A 122 -12.01 -11.43 23.63
CA ARG A 122 -12.31 -11.51 22.21
C ARG A 122 -11.01 -11.63 21.41
N VAL A 123 -10.93 -12.63 20.53
CA VAL A 123 -9.86 -12.72 19.52
C VAL A 123 -10.27 -11.86 18.33
N ARG A 124 -9.44 -10.86 17.99
CA ARG A 124 -9.63 -10.02 16.79
C ARG A 124 -8.86 -10.66 15.65
N GLN A 125 -9.48 -10.81 14.48
CA GLN A 125 -8.88 -11.43 13.30
C GLN A 125 -8.94 -10.45 12.13
N VAL A 126 -7.83 -10.30 11.40
CA VAL A 126 -7.74 -9.50 10.19
C VAL A 126 -7.26 -10.40 9.06
N LYS A 127 -7.97 -10.41 7.93
CA LYS A 127 -7.58 -11.17 6.75
C LYS A 127 -6.36 -10.52 6.10
N ILE A 128 -5.36 -11.33 5.77
CA ILE A 128 -4.21 -10.89 4.98
C ILE A 128 -4.62 -10.98 3.51
N THR A 129 -4.55 -9.87 2.78
CA THR A 129 -4.80 -9.90 1.33
C THR A 129 -3.67 -10.59 0.58
N ASP A 130 -4.00 -11.16 -0.56
CA ASP A 130 -3.04 -11.84 -1.43
C ASP A 130 -1.88 -10.92 -1.84
N GLY A 131 -0.67 -11.47 -1.90
CA GLY A 131 0.54 -10.72 -2.24
C GLY A 131 1.13 -9.86 -1.12
N VAL A 132 0.51 -9.85 0.07
CA VAL A 132 1.05 -9.25 1.29
C VAL A 132 1.56 -10.36 2.21
N THR A 133 2.78 -10.19 2.72
CA THR A 133 3.37 -11.04 3.76
C THR A 133 3.46 -10.26 5.06
N MET A 134 3.24 -10.95 6.17
CA MET A 134 3.33 -10.36 7.51
C MET A 134 4.21 -11.21 8.39
N GLU A 135 5.19 -10.57 9.03
CA GLU A 135 6.19 -11.23 9.85
C GLU A 135 6.39 -10.45 11.15
N ILE A 136 6.56 -11.17 12.25
CA ILE A 136 6.93 -10.55 13.53
C ILE A 136 8.44 -10.35 13.51
N SER A 137 8.88 -9.11 13.73
CA SER A 137 10.31 -8.77 13.72
C SER A 137 11.03 -9.52 14.84
N THR A 138 12.09 -10.25 14.51
CA THR A 138 12.96 -10.89 15.50
C THR A 138 13.97 -9.93 16.10
N ALA A 139 14.34 -8.87 15.35
CA ALA A 139 15.33 -7.89 15.76
C ALA A 139 14.78 -6.90 16.80
N GLN A 140 13.51 -6.54 16.68
CA GLN A 140 12.88 -5.54 17.53
C GLN A 140 11.61 -6.11 18.17
N LYS A 141 11.57 -6.08 19.51
CA LYS A 141 10.41 -6.55 20.27
C LYS A 141 9.15 -5.74 19.93
N ASP A 142 7.99 -6.40 19.87
CA ASP A 142 6.68 -5.79 19.69
C ASP A 142 6.53 -5.04 18.36
N GLU A 143 7.06 -5.64 17.29
CA GLU A 143 7.00 -5.11 15.93
C GLU A 143 6.44 -6.13 14.94
N LEU A 144 5.51 -5.66 14.11
CA LEU A 144 4.97 -6.39 12.98
C LEU A 144 5.43 -5.71 11.68
N ILE A 145 6.02 -6.49 10.80
CA ILE A 145 6.44 -6.06 9.47
C ILE A 145 5.38 -6.54 8.48
N VAL A 146 4.84 -5.61 7.70
CA VAL A 146 3.92 -5.87 6.60
C VAL A 146 4.63 -5.53 5.30
N SER A 147 4.83 -6.50 4.42
CA SER A 147 5.57 -6.35 3.18
C SER A 147 4.79 -6.84 1.97
N GLY A 148 5.03 -6.25 0.80
CA GLY A 148 4.38 -6.66 -0.43
C GLY A 148 4.78 -5.77 -1.61
N ASN A 149 4.33 -6.14 -2.81
CA ASN A 149 4.61 -5.34 -4.00
C ASN A 149 3.58 -4.22 -4.20
N SER A 150 2.33 -4.43 -3.82
CA SER A 150 1.25 -3.45 -3.96
C SER A 150 1.16 -2.51 -2.75
N LEU A 151 1.36 -1.21 -2.96
CA LEU A 151 1.24 -0.21 -1.90
C LEU A 151 -0.17 -0.16 -1.30
N GLU A 152 -1.19 -0.26 -2.15
CA GLU A 152 -2.59 -0.19 -1.73
C GLU A 152 -2.90 -1.32 -0.77
N ASP A 153 -2.57 -2.55 -1.13
CA ASP A 153 -2.86 -3.74 -0.33
C ASP A 153 -2.05 -3.73 0.98
N VAL A 154 -0.75 -3.44 0.92
CA VAL A 154 0.11 -3.34 2.11
C VAL A 154 -0.42 -2.28 3.07
N SER A 155 -0.75 -1.09 2.56
CA SER A 155 -1.21 0.01 3.40
C SER A 155 -2.62 -0.23 3.97
N GLN A 156 -3.51 -0.86 3.21
CA GLN A 156 -4.86 -1.19 3.65
C GLN A 156 -4.83 -2.23 4.76
N ASN A 157 -4.02 -3.28 4.62
CA ASN A 157 -3.87 -4.28 5.67
C ASN A 157 -3.32 -3.69 6.97
N ALA A 158 -2.30 -2.83 6.86
CA ALA A 158 -1.78 -2.13 8.02
C ALA A 158 -2.85 -1.23 8.68
N ALA A 159 -3.68 -0.56 7.86
CA ALA A 159 -4.78 0.25 8.36
C ALA A 159 -5.86 -0.60 9.04
N ASP A 160 -6.21 -1.77 8.51
CA ASP A 160 -7.20 -2.68 9.08
C ASP A 160 -6.74 -3.22 10.45
N ILE A 161 -5.46 -3.56 10.58
CA ILE A 161 -4.83 -3.96 11.86
C ILE A 161 -4.87 -2.80 12.87
N GLN A 162 -4.57 -1.58 12.45
CA GLN A 162 -4.61 -0.43 13.35
C GLN A 162 -6.06 -0.10 13.78
N GLN A 163 -7.02 -0.14 12.85
CA GLN A 163 -8.41 0.20 13.12
C GLN A 163 -9.11 -0.86 13.97
N ILE A 164 -8.80 -2.15 13.76
CA ILE A 164 -9.38 -3.21 14.57
C ILE A 164 -8.95 -3.06 16.02
N CYS A 165 -7.79 -2.45 16.32
CA CYS A 165 -7.27 -2.15 17.66
C CYS A 165 -7.78 -0.84 18.28
N ARG A 166 -8.89 -0.28 17.81
CA ARG A 166 -9.44 0.95 18.41
C ARG A 166 -10.04 0.68 19.80
N VAL A 167 -9.65 1.50 20.78
CA VAL A 167 -10.25 1.51 22.12
C VAL A 167 -11.64 2.14 22.07
N ARG A 168 -12.61 1.52 22.74
CA ARG A 168 -14.00 2.00 22.85
C ARG A 168 -14.34 2.33 24.30
N ASN A 169 -15.26 3.27 24.51
CA ASN A 169 -15.83 3.62 25.81
C ASN A 169 -14.78 4.03 26.88
N LYS A 170 -13.63 4.56 26.45
CA LYS A 170 -12.53 5.10 27.28
C LYS A 170 -11.96 6.37 26.64
N ASP A 171 -11.23 7.16 27.42
CA ASP A 171 -10.50 8.31 26.88
C ASP A 171 -9.24 7.84 26.14
N ILE A 172 -9.26 7.96 24.82
CA ILE A 172 -8.17 7.56 23.93
C ILE A 172 -6.89 8.39 24.11
N ARG A 173 -6.94 9.53 24.82
CA ARG A 173 -5.76 10.33 25.13
C ARG A 173 -4.96 9.75 26.30
N LYS A 174 -5.59 8.92 27.12
CA LYS A 174 -4.96 8.22 28.24
C LYS A 174 -4.71 6.75 27.92
N PHE A 175 -5.66 6.10 27.27
CA PHE A 175 -5.55 4.72 26.80
C PHE A 175 -5.05 4.71 25.36
N LEU A 176 -3.73 4.82 25.22
CA LEU A 176 -3.02 4.83 23.94
C LEU A 176 -2.69 3.41 23.44
N ASP A 177 -3.26 2.39 24.07
CA ASP A 177 -3.04 0.99 23.71
C ASP A 177 -3.55 0.74 22.28
N GLY A 178 -2.73 0.15 21.43
CA GLY A 178 -3.01 -0.01 20.01
C GLY A 178 -1.85 -0.60 19.22
N ILE A 179 -2.06 -0.80 17.93
CA ILE A 179 -1.01 -1.15 16.97
C ILE A 179 -0.95 -0.01 15.96
N TYR A 180 0.23 0.60 15.81
CA TYR A 180 0.39 1.81 14.99
C TYR A 180 1.51 1.63 13.98
N VAL A 181 1.33 2.19 12.78
CA VAL A 181 2.40 2.26 11.78
C VAL A 181 3.50 3.20 12.29
N SER A 182 4.71 2.68 12.49
CA SER A 182 5.88 3.47 12.88
C SER A 182 6.66 3.99 11.68
N GLU A 183 6.84 3.16 10.65
CA GLU A 183 7.66 3.47 9.50
C GLU A 183 7.00 2.97 8.22
N ARG A 184 7.17 3.74 7.14
CA ARG A 184 6.77 3.39 5.78
C ARG A 184 7.98 3.50 4.89
N GLY A 185 8.38 2.41 4.27
CA GLY A 185 9.57 2.36 3.44
C GLY A 185 9.44 1.34 2.32
N THR A 186 10.58 1.08 1.69
CA THR A 186 10.75 0.04 0.70
C THR A 186 11.54 -1.13 1.29
N ILE A 187 11.35 -2.32 0.74
CA ILE A 187 12.06 -3.52 1.18
C ILE A 187 13.53 -3.43 0.78
N VAL A 188 13.78 -3.06 -0.48
CA VAL A 188 15.12 -2.69 -0.93
C VAL A 188 15.36 -1.24 -0.53
N GLN A 189 16.29 -1.02 0.39
CA GLN A 189 16.76 0.30 0.77
C GLN A 189 17.85 0.71 -0.22
N ASP A 190 17.75 1.93 -0.77
CA ASP A 190 18.87 2.50 -1.50
C ASP A 190 19.92 2.89 -0.44
N LEU A 191 21.13 2.32 -0.56
CA LEU A 191 22.30 2.66 0.25
C LEU A 191 22.75 4.11 0.01
#